data_AF-A0A5Q4STV3-F1
#
_entry.id   AF-A0A5Q4STV3-F1
#
_cell.length_a   1.000
_cell.length_b   1.000
_cell.length_c   1.000
_cell.angle_alpha   90.00
_cell.angle_beta   90.00
_cell.angle_gamma   90.00
#
_symmetry.space_group_name_H-M   'P 1'
#
loop_
_entity.id
_entity.type
_entity.pdbx_description
1 polymer ?
#
loop_
_entity_poly.entity_id
_entity_poly.type
_entity_poly.pdbx_seq_one_letter_code
_entity_poly.pdbx_strand_id
1 'polypeptide(L)'
;MFTSVLMIEKPLTPEDVEFVTTLHGEERISFVVLMQPRSDQADVLLRAIDDVAIGELREAVREGDRPEGDEAREPAEMALEYSLRELREAGSEAVGQVVEDHPLDKLKTVVDDSGADEVIVLTAPHYVEEFFHRDWASRARHKVGVPVLKLFAHSE
;
A
#
# COMPACT_ATOMS: atom_id res chain seq x y z
N MET A 1 -5.99 6.32 22.30
CA MET A 1 -5.81 6.85 20.93
C MET A 1 -4.79 5.94 20.33
N PHE A 2 -5.23 5.14 19.38
CA PHE A 2 -4.46 4.07 18.77
C PHE A 2 -3.80 4.59 17.50
N THR A 3 -2.53 4.31 17.25
CA THR A 3 -1.80 4.83 16.09
C THR A 3 -1.43 3.70 15.15
N SER A 4 -1.94 3.73 13.92
CA SER A 4 -1.65 2.71 12.91
C SER A 4 -0.86 3.32 11.76
N VAL A 5 0.23 2.64 11.35
CA VAL A 5 0.87 2.94 10.06
C VAL A 5 0.14 2.17 8.98
N LEU A 6 -0.47 2.89 8.03
CA LEU A 6 -1.28 2.29 6.96
C LEU A 6 -0.53 2.39 5.63
N MET A 7 -0.08 1.26 5.11
CA MET A 7 0.61 1.18 3.83
C MET A 7 -0.37 0.82 2.72
N ILE A 8 -0.45 1.67 1.70
CA ILE A 8 -1.38 1.56 0.57
C ILE A 8 -0.65 1.67 -0.77
N GLU A 9 -1.19 1.01 -1.79
CA GLU A 9 -0.71 1.08 -3.19
C GLU A 9 -1.66 1.85 -4.11
N LYS A 10 -2.87 2.11 -3.64
CA LYS A 10 -3.99 2.71 -4.36
C LYS A 10 -4.74 3.63 -3.42
N PRO A 11 -5.50 4.62 -3.94
CA PRO A 11 -6.39 5.41 -3.11
C PRO A 11 -7.38 4.50 -2.37
N LEU A 12 -7.67 4.82 -1.11
CA LEU A 12 -8.64 4.07 -0.29
C LEU A 12 -10.05 4.21 -0.87
N THR A 13 -10.77 3.11 -1.04
CA THR A 13 -12.21 3.18 -1.31
C THR A 13 -12.99 3.50 -0.04
N PRO A 14 -14.26 3.93 -0.12
CA PRO A 14 -15.11 4.09 1.06
C PRO A 14 -15.22 2.82 1.92
N GLU A 15 -15.26 1.64 1.28
CA GLU A 15 -15.26 0.34 1.96
C GLU A 15 -13.96 0.08 2.72
N ASP A 16 -12.81 0.44 2.12
CA ASP A 16 -11.52 0.35 2.80
C ASP A 16 -11.44 1.28 4.02
N VAL A 17 -11.96 2.51 3.89
CA VAL A 17 -12.00 3.49 4.99
C VAL A 17 -12.85 2.98 6.15
N GLU A 18 -14.08 2.53 5.87
CA GLU A 18 -14.94 1.93 6.89
C GLU A 18 -14.26 0.73 7.54
N PHE A 19 -13.63 -0.14 6.74
CA PHE A 19 -12.98 -1.32 7.26
C PHE A 19 -11.81 -0.98 8.19
N VAL A 20 -10.87 -0.13 7.79
CA VAL A 20 -9.68 0.17 8.62
C VAL A 20 -10.01 1.01 9.85
N THR A 21 -11.01 1.87 9.78
CA THR A 21 -11.41 2.73 10.90
C THR A 21 -12.18 1.97 11.99
N THR A 22 -12.78 0.82 11.66
CA THR A 22 -13.59 0.02 12.59
C THR A 22 -12.85 -1.16 13.22
N LEU A 23 -11.60 -1.45 12.81
CA LEU A 23 -10.81 -2.58 13.32
C LEU A 23 -10.63 -2.58 14.84
N HIS A 24 -10.57 -1.41 15.46
CA HIS A 24 -10.34 -1.24 16.91
C HIS A 24 -11.60 -0.86 17.69
N GLY A 25 -12.78 -1.07 17.11
CA GLY A 25 -14.07 -0.77 17.74
C GLY A 25 -14.24 0.74 17.98
N GLU A 26 -14.52 1.12 19.22
CA GLU A 26 -14.81 2.51 19.61
C GLU A 26 -13.54 3.34 19.92
N GLU A 27 -12.35 2.76 19.81
CA GLU A 27 -11.12 3.49 20.07
C GLU A 27 -10.79 4.47 18.94
N ARG A 28 -10.55 5.74 19.28
CA ARG A 28 -10.10 6.75 18.32
C ARG A 28 -8.74 6.37 17.73
N ILE A 29 -8.70 6.22 16.41
CA ILE A 29 -7.51 5.86 15.65
C ILE A 29 -6.91 7.08 14.93
N SER A 30 -5.58 7.11 14.89
CA SER A 30 -4.79 7.99 14.04
C SER A 30 -4.01 7.16 13.03
N PHE A 31 -3.83 7.71 11.83
CA PHE A 31 -3.15 7.04 10.73
C PHE A 31 -1.93 7.82 10.27
N VAL A 32 -0.81 7.10 10.12
CA VAL A 32 0.31 7.55 9.28
C VAL A 32 0.28 6.73 7.99
N VAL A 33 -0.18 7.35 6.91
CA VAL A 33 -0.38 6.71 5.61
C VAL A 33 0.91 6.75 4.79
N LEU A 34 1.36 5.58 4.35
CA LEU A 34 2.48 5.41 3.43
C LEU A 34 1.95 4.96 2.07
N MET A 35 1.95 5.88 1.10
CA MET A 35 1.57 5.58 -0.27
C MET A 35 2.79 5.09 -1.03
N GLN A 36 2.81 3.82 -1.40
CA GLN A 36 3.84 3.29 -2.29
C GLN A 36 3.27 3.25 -3.72
N PRO A 37 3.78 4.07 -4.66
CA PRO A 37 3.36 4.01 -6.05
C PRO A 37 3.65 2.61 -6.61
N ARG A 38 2.78 2.14 -7.49
CA ARG A 38 3.05 0.92 -8.26
C ARG A 38 4.30 1.15 -9.09
N SER A 39 5.20 0.16 -9.12
CA SER A 39 6.31 0.19 -10.09
C SER A 39 5.98 -0.71 -11.27
N ASP A 40 6.20 -0.21 -12.47
CA ASP A 40 5.84 -0.87 -13.74
C ASP A 40 6.57 -2.21 -13.96
N GLN A 41 7.64 -2.49 -13.21
CA GLN A 41 8.37 -3.76 -13.27
C GLN A 41 7.51 -4.97 -12.87
N ALA A 42 6.53 -4.79 -12.00
CA ALA A 42 5.63 -5.87 -11.59
C ALA A 42 4.55 -6.15 -12.63
N ASP A 43 4.00 -5.11 -13.28
CA ASP A 43 3.05 -5.30 -14.38
C ASP A 43 3.71 -6.00 -15.59
N VAL A 44 5.00 -5.73 -15.86
CA VAL A 44 5.77 -6.40 -16.93
C VAL A 44 6.11 -7.85 -16.57
N LEU A 45 6.46 -8.15 -15.32
CA LEU A 45 6.79 -9.50 -14.88
C LEU A 45 5.56 -10.41 -14.82
N LEU A 46 4.41 -9.90 -14.35
CA LEU A 46 3.14 -10.63 -14.33
C LEU A 46 2.67 -11.00 -15.75
N ARG A 47 2.77 -10.06 -16.71
CA ARG A 47 2.46 -10.32 -18.13
C ARG A 47 3.36 -11.41 -18.72
N ALA A 48 4.65 -11.39 -18.41
CA ALA A 48 5.60 -12.38 -18.92
C ALA A 48 5.33 -13.81 -18.40
N ILE A 49 4.71 -13.96 -17.23
CA ILE A 49 4.33 -15.27 -16.67
C ILE A 49 3.04 -15.79 -17.32
N ASP A 50 2.05 -14.92 -17.56
CA ASP A 50 0.81 -15.30 -18.27
C ASP A 50 1.07 -15.72 -19.72
N ASP A 51 1.97 -15.04 -20.43
CA ASP A 51 2.36 -15.38 -21.81
C ASP A 51 3.11 -16.72 -21.92
N VAL A 52 3.70 -17.21 -20.82
CA VAL A 52 4.36 -18.52 -20.77
C VAL A 52 3.37 -19.63 -20.41
N ALA A 53 2.28 -19.32 -19.70
CA ALA A 53 1.21 -20.27 -19.38
C ALA A 53 0.30 -20.56 -20.59
N ILE A 54 0.18 -19.61 -21.53
CA ILE A 54 -0.57 -19.74 -22.78
C ILE A 54 0.42 -19.53 -23.91
N GLY A 55 1.06 -20.61 -24.39
CA GLY A 55 2.25 -20.58 -25.26
C GLY A 55 2.12 -19.84 -26.61
N GLU A 56 1.98 -18.52 -26.58
CA GLU A 56 1.92 -17.63 -27.73
C GLU A 56 2.99 -16.55 -27.55
N LEU A 57 4.22 -16.89 -27.95
CA LEU A 57 5.28 -15.92 -28.13
C LEU A 57 4.95 -15.09 -29.38
N ARG A 58 4.09 -14.07 -29.26
CA ARG A 58 4.08 -12.90 -30.16
C ARG A 58 3.14 -11.77 -29.70
N GLU A 59 3.79 -10.61 -29.53
CA GLU A 59 3.24 -9.25 -29.68
C GLU A 59 2.10 -8.84 -28.73
N ALA A 60 2.48 -8.28 -27.58
CA ALA A 60 1.62 -7.35 -26.85
C ALA A 60 2.20 -5.92 -26.94
N VAL A 61 1.69 -5.17 -27.93
CA VAL A 61 1.79 -3.72 -28.02
C VAL A 61 0.58 -3.12 -27.31
N ARG A 62 0.85 -2.16 -26.40
CA ARG A 62 -0.02 -1.09 -25.88
C ARG A 62 -1.24 -1.49 -25.04
N GLU A 63 -1.07 -1.31 -23.73
CA GLU A 63 -2.16 -0.89 -22.86
C GLU A 63 -1.63 0.17 -21.88
N GLY A 64 -1.95 1.44 -22.19
CA GLY A 64 -1.87 2.65 -21.35
C GLY A 64 -0.49 3.08 -20.85
N ASP A 65 0.00 4.24 -21.31
CA ASP A 65 1.07 5.00 -20.65
C ASP A 65 0.71 5.17 -19.16
N ARG A 66 1.26 4.31 -18.29
CA ARG A 66 1.29 4.58 -16.85
C ARG A 66 2.59 5.29 -16.58
N PRO A 67 2.56 6.41 -15.85
CA PRO A 67 3.74 7.20 -15.64
C PRO A 67 4.71 6.49 -14.69
N GLU A 68 6.02 6.51 -15.02
CA GLU A 68 7.11 5.90 -14.24
C GLU A 68 7.91 6.97 -13.48
N GLY A 69 8.53 6.61 -12.35
CA GLY A 69 9.47 7.49 -11.63
C GLY A 69 8.84 8.80 -11.17
N ASP A 70 9.47 9.94 -11.48
CA ASP A 70 8.96 11.29 -11.13
C ASP A 70 7.55 11.54 -11.70
N GLU A 71 7.19 10.91 -12.83
CA GLU A 71 5.86 11.04 -13.42
C GLU A 71 4.81 10.25 -12.61
N ALA A 72 5.20 9.17 -11.91
CA ALA A 72 4.33 8.38 -11.04
C ALA A 72 4.01 9.09 -9.72
N ARG A 73 4.84 10.07 -9.35
CA ARG A 73 4.77 10.80 -8.08
C ARG A 73 3.52 11.66 -7.98
N GLU A 74 3.18 12.41 -9.04
CA GLU A 74 1.98 13.25 -9.04
C GLU A 74 0.69 12.43 -8.85
N PRO A 75 0.46 11.30 -9.59
CA PRO A 75 -0.65 10.39 -9.31
C PRO A 75 -0.65 9.82 -7.88
N ALA A 76 0.52 9.47 -7.35
CA ALA A 76 0.64 8.91 -6.00
C ALA A 76 0.32 9.95 -4.92
N GLU A 77 0.78 11.19 -5.09
CA GLU A 77 0.47 12.31 -4.20
C GLU A 77 -1.03 12.62 -4.22
N MET A 78 -1.67 12.64 -5.39
CA MET A 78 -3.13 12.82 -5.50
C MET A 78 -3.91 11.70 -4.80
N ALA A 79 -3.51 10.45 -5.00
CA ALA A 79 -4.15 9.29 -4.37
C ALA A 79 -3.93 9.27 -2.85
N LEU A 80 -2.76 9.68 -2.38
CA LEU A 80 -2.48 9.90 -0.96
C LEU A 80 -3.39 10.99 -0.38
N GLU A 81 -3.46 12.16 -1.01
CA GLU A 81 -4.26 13.28 -0.52
C GLU A 81 -5.75 12.92 -0.45
N TYR A 82 -6.26 12.23 -1.47
CA TYR A 82 -7.60 11.67 -1.46
C TYR A 82 -7.81 10.76 -0.24
N SER A 83 -6.95 9.78 -0.04
CA SER A 83 -7.06 8.82 1.06
C SER A 83 -7.01 9.48 2.44
N LEU A 84 -6.12 10.48 2.60
CA LEU A 84 -6.02 11.26 3.84
C LEU A 84 -7.29 12.07 4.10
N ARG A 85 -7.92 12.61 3.06
CA ARG A 85 -9.20 13.32 3.20
C ARG A 85 -10.30 12.37 3.65
N GLU A 86 -10.47 11.23 2.99
CA GLU A 86 -11.54 10.28 3.32
C GLU A 86 -11.41 9.75 4.77
N LEU A 87 -10.18 9.45 5.23
CA LEU A 87 -9.93 9.05 6.62
C LEU A 87 -10.30 10.16 7.63
N ARG A 88 -10.02 11.43 7.29
CA ARG A 88 -10.38 12.58 8.13
C ARG A 88 -11.88 12.84 8.15
N GLU A 89 -12.55 12.67 7.01
CA GLU A 89 -14.01 12.76 6.91
C GLU A 89 -14.70 11.65 7.70
N ALA A 90 -14.09 10.47 7.79
CA ALA A 90 -14.50 9.38 8.69
C ALA A 90 -14.16 9.64 10.18
N GLY A 91 -13.60 10.79 10.53
CA GLY A 91 -13.35 11.21 11.92
C GLY A 91 -12.00 10.78 12.50
N SER A 92 -11.09 10.24 11.68
CA SER A 92 -9.74 9.85 12.11
C SER A 92 -8.73 10.98 11.92
N GLU A 93 -7.68 11.00 12.75
CA GLU A 93 -6.51 11.84 12.44
C GLU A 93 -5.69 11.13 11.36
N ALA A 94 -5.30 11.83 10.30
CA ALA A 94 -4.51 11.21 9.22
C ALA A 94 -3.46 12.15 8.68
N VAL A 95 -2.22 11.67 8.59
CA VAL A 95 -1.09 12.30 7.89
C VAL A 95 -0.40 11.25 7.02
N GLY A 96 0.40 11.65 6.03
CA GLY A 96 1.06 10.64 5.21
C GLY A 96 2.09 11.19 4.25
N GLN A 97 2.77 10.29 3.58
CA GLN A 97 3.80 10.60 2.58
C GLN A 97 3.89 9.50 1.52
N VAL A 98 4.34 9.87 0.33
CA VAL A 98 4.70 8.93 -0.73
C VAL A 98 6.07 8.30 -0.42
N VAL A 99 6.23 7.01 -0.70
CA VAL A 99 7.44 6.23 -0.45
C VAL A 99 7.99 5.69 -1.77
N GLU A 100 9.12 6.22 -2.23
CA GLU A 100 9.74 5.86 -3.51
C GLU A 100 10.72 4.68 -3.34
N ASP A 101 11.53 4.68 -2.27
CA ASP A 101 12.60 3.70 -2.04
C ASP A 101 12.57 3.06 -0.65
N HIS A 102 13.12 1.84 -0.57
CA HIS A 102 13.30 1.07 0.67
C HIS A 102 12.08 1.08 1.61
N PRO A 103 10.89 0.68 1.13
CA PRO A 103 9.64 0.75 1.89
C PRO A 103 9.67 0.09 3.27
N LEU A 104 10.42 -1.01 3.46
CA LEU A 104 10.58 -1.64 4.78
C LEU A 104 11.42 -0.82 5.77
N ASP A 105 12.45 -0.11 5.28
CA ASP A 105 13.23 0.80 6.13
C ASP A 105 12.38 2.01 6.49
N LYS A 106 11.67 2.57 5.51
CA LYS A 106 10.79 3.70 5.74
C LYS A 106 9.66 3.37 6.71
N LEU A 107 9.04 2.20 6.54
CA LEU A 107 8.01 1.69 7.45
C LEU A 107 8.55 1.59 8.88
N LYS A 108 9.76 1.05 9.07
CA LYS A 108 10.40 0.98 10.38
C LYS A 108 10.61 2.37 10.98
N THR A 109 11.21 3.30 10.23
CA THR A 109 11.42 4.68 10.69
C THR A 109 10.12 5.32 11.14
N VAL A 110 9.06 5.15 10.35
CA VAL A 110 7.76 5.77 10.66
C VAL A 110 7.10 5.13 11.88
N VAL A 111 7.20 3.81 12.06
CA VAL A 111 6.75 3.15 13.29
C VAL A 111 7.51 3.69 14.50
N ASP A 112 8.84 3.77 14.41
CA ASP A 112 9.70 4.24 15.51
C ASP A 112 9.41 5.73 15.84
N ASP A 113 9.23 6.59 14.83
CA ASP A 113 9.00 8.03 14.99
C ASP A 113 7.59 8.37 15.50
N SER A 114 6.57 7.64 15.04
CA SER A 114 5.16 7.87 15.42
C SER A 114 4.77 7.14 16.71
N GLY A 115 5.58 6.18 17.16
CA GLY A 115 5.22 5.29 18.26
C GLY A 115 4.01 4.42 17.94
N ALA A 116 3.89 3.98 16.68
CA ALA A 116 2.73 3.24 16.20
C ALA A 116 2.52 1.93 16.96
N ASP A 117 1.26 1.57 17.15
CA ASP A 117 0.83 0.34 17.83
C ASP A 117 0.79 -0.85 16.88
N GLU A 118 0.61 -0.59 15.58
CA GLU A 118 0.58 -1.62 14.54
C GLU A 118 0.96 -1.08 13.16
N VAL A 119 1.14 -2.02 12.23
CA VAL A 119 1.16 -1.75 10.79
C VAL A 119 -0.01 -2.47 10.12
N ILE A 120 -0.79 -1.73 9.33
CA ILE A 120 -1.75 -2.30 8.39
C ILE A 120 -1.17 -2.14 6.98
N VAL A 121 -1.18 -3.23 6.21
CA VAL A 121 -0.86 -3.20 4.79
C VAL A 121 -2.07 -3.60 4.00
N LEU A 122 -2.59 -2.65 3.23
CA LEU A 122 -3.75 -2.80 2.38
C LEU A 122 -3.27 -2.85 0.92
N THR A 123 -3.40 -4.01 0.31
CA THR A 123 -2.81 -4.32 -1.00
C THR A 123 -3.76 -5.13 -1.85
N ALA A 124 -3.63 -5.07 -3.17
CA ALA A 124 -4.43 -5.90 -4.06
C ALA A 124 -4.02 -7.38 -3.95
N PRO A 125 -4.96 -8.33 -4.13
CA PRO A 125 -4.67 -9.77 -3.97
C PRO A 125 -3.49 -10.31 -4.79
N HIS A 126 -3.21 -9.72 -5.95
CA HIS A 126 -2.20 -10.17 -6.92
C HIS A 126 -0.79 -9.62 -6.69
N TYR A 127 -0.62 -8.56 -5.90
CA TYR A 127 0.64 -7.79 -5.88
C TYR A 127 1.59 -8.20 -4.75
N VAL A 128 1.13 -9.07 -3.85
CA VAL A 128 1.82 -9.29 -2.57
C VAL A 128 3.02 -10.23 -2.68
N GLU A 129 3.21 -10.90 -3.81
CA GLU A 129 4.34 -11.80 -4.01
C GLU A 129 5.58 -11.12 -4.60
N GLU A 130 5.42 -10.01 -5.32
CA GLU A 130 6.48 -9.50 -6.20
C GLU A 130 7.39 -8.43 -5.58
N PHE A 131 6.94 -7.65 -4.60
CA PHE A 131 7.74 -6.52 -4.09
C PHE A 131 8.77 -6.86 -3.02
N PHE A 132 8.73 -8.06 -2.44
CA PHE A 132 9.52 -8.32 -1.24
C PHE A 132 10.02 -9.74 -1.07
N HIS A 133 9.92 -10.57 -2.11
CA HIS A 133 10.19 -12.00 -2.06
C HIS A 133 9.16 -12.68 -1.13
N ARG A 134 8.94 -13.98 -1.32
CA ARG A 134 7.93 -14.85 -0.65
C ARG A 134 7.69 -14.69 0.87
N ASP A 135 8.49 -13.91 1.62
CA ASP A 135 8.51 -13.82 3.09
C ASP A 135 8.34 -12.40 3.66
N TRP A 136 7.81 -11.42 2.91
CA TRP A 136 7.65 -10.02 3.37
C TRP A 136 7.01 -9.86 4.75
N ALA A 137 5.84 -10.46 4.96
CA ALA A 137 5.11 -10.29 6.22
C ALA A 137 5.91 -10.81 7.42
N SER A 138 6.79 -11.79 7.20
CA SER A 138 7.74 -12.27 8.21
C SER A 138 8.85 -11.24 8.44
N ARG A 139 9.46 -10.70 7.38
CA ARG A 139 10.49 -9.66 7.46
C ARG A 139 9.99 -8.38 8.12
N ALA A 140 8.80 -7.91 7.75
CA ALA A 140 8.16 -6.73 8.33
C ALA A 140 7.98 -6.93 9.83
N ARG A 141 7.33 -8.02 10.27
CA ARG A 141 7.14 -8.36 11.69
C ARG A 141 8.44 -8.34 12.49
N HIS A 142 9.52 -8.91 11.95
CA HIS A 142 10.82 -8.90 12.62
C HIS A 142 11.49 -7.51 12.64
N LYS A 143 11.21 -6.65 11.66
CA LYS A 143 11.90 -5.37 11.47
C LYS A 143 11.23 -4.21 12.21
N VAL A 144 9.89 -4.16 12.18
CA VAL A 144 9.10 -3.05 12.77
C VAL A 144 8.81 -3.24 14.26
N GLY A 145 8.84 -4.47 14.77
CA GLY A 145 8.67 -4.74 16.20
C GLY A 145 7.23 -4.60 16.73
N VAL A 146 6.27 -4.25 15.87
CA VAL A 146 4.84 -4.15 16.17
C VAL A 146 4.04 -5.19 15.36
N PRO A 147 2.80 -5.53 15.76
CA PRO A 147 1.91 -6.36 14.96
C PRO A 147 1.76 -5.83 13.53
N VAL A 148 1.73 -6.75 12.56
CA VAL A 148 1.54 -6.44 11.14
C VAL A 148 0.32 -7.19 10.63
N LEU A 149 -0.71 -6.45 10.24
CA LEU A 149 -1.94 -6.97 9.62
C LEU A 149 -1.86 -6.78 8.12
N LYS A 150 -2.11 -7.85 7.37
CA LYS A 150 -2.23 -7.82 5.91
C LYS A 150 -3.70 -7.94 5.56
N LEU A 151 -4.23 -6.93 4.89
CA LEU A 151 -5.60 -6.83 4.44
C LEU A 151 -5.62 -6.69 2.91
N PHE A 152 -6.70 -7.16 2.29
CA PHE A 152 -6.89 -6.99 0.86
C PHE A 152 -7.78 -5.78 0.63
N ALA A 153 -7.34 -4.89 -0.26
CA ALA A 153 -8.15 -3.75 -0.69
C ALA A 153 -9.42 -4.24 -1.39
N HIS A 154 -10.53 -3.56 -1.15
CA HIS A 154 -11.77 -3.81 -1.88
C HIS A 154 -11.54 -3.45 -3.36
N SER A 155 -12.01 -4.35 -4.23
CA SER A 155 -11.87 -4.19 -5.68
C SER A 155 -13.21 -3.70 -6.22
N GLU A 156 -13.25 -2.48 -6.75
CA GLU A 156 -14.31 -2.09 -7.70
C GLU A 156 -14.10 -2.74 -9.06
#